data_AF-A0A962D0Z6-F1
#
_entry.id   AF-A0A962D0Z6-F1
#
_cell.length_a   1.000
_cell.length_b   1.000
_cell.length_c   1.000
_cell.angle_alpha   90.00
_cell.angle_beta   90.00
_cell.angle_gamma   90.00
#
_symmetry.space_group_name_H-M   'P 1'
#
loop_
_entity.id
_entity.type
_entity.pdbx_description
1 polymer ?
#
loop_
_entity_poly.entity_id
_entity_poly.type
_entity_poly.pdbx_seq_one_letter_code
_entity_poly.pdbx_strand_id
1 'polypeptide(L)'
;TSGGTGIRLGGEGDEHLLASNVVVAAGGAAFDCFELDTDPLAYLDSDHNQCFAPSAAPFEWADDVGSLAQWQTLTGLDGQSELLDPGYTDPAAYDLRPATATVSMVDRGHPLHSSSSDYLGHARDAAPDRGAFEWLGEALHVDGFETDAPR
;
A
#
# COMPACT_ATOMS: atom_id res chain seq x y z
N THR A 1 -8.86 6.36 21.34
CA THR A 1 -8.95 4.89 21.25
C THR A 1 -9.49 4.58 19.88
N SER A 2 -8.62 4.22 18.96
CA SER A 2 -9.04 3.68 17.68
C SER A 2 -9.82 2.37 17.89
N GLY A 3 -10.75 2.10 16.99
CA GLY A 3 -11.59 0.90 16.98
C GLY A 3 -10.99 -0.21 16.14
N GLY A 4 -9.86 0.05 15.45
CA GLY A 4 -9.07 -0.91 14.68
C GLY A 4 -7.82 -0.27 14.07
N THR A 5 -6.84 -1.12 13.80
CA THR A 5 -5.55 -0.77 13.18
C THR A 5 -5.40 -1.51 11.86
N GLY A 6 -4.87 -0.86 10.83
CA GLY A 6 -4.50 -1.51 9.57
C GLY A 6 -3.27 -2.41 9.71
N ILE A 7 -2.12 -1.79 9.91
CA ILE A 7 -0.84 -2.47 10.14
C ILE A 7 -0.25 -2.01 11.46
N ARG A 8 0.06 -2.96 12.34
CA ARG A 8 0.85 -2.69 13.55
C ARG A 8 2.29 -3.12 13.31
N LEU A 9 3.21 -2.18 13.46
CA LEU A 9 4.63 -2.46 13.50
C LEU A 9 5.14 -2.23 14.93
N GLY A 10 5.40 -3.34 15.61
CA GLY A 10 5.94 -3.33 16.97
C GLY A 10 7.42 -2.96 17.01
N GLY A 11 7.94 -2.74 18.22
CA GLY A 11 9.34 -2.37 18.46
C GLY A 11 10.33 -3.56 18.41
N GLU A 12 10.01 -4.65 17.73
CA GLU A 12 10.93 -5.78 17.59
C GLU A 12 11.95 -5.55 16.46
N GLY A 13 13.23 -5.48 16.82
CA GLY A 13 14.34 -5.33 15.87
C GLY A 13 14.79 -3.88 15.70
N ASP A 14 15.62 -3.65 14.68
CA ASP A 14 16.09 -2.34 14.23
C ASP A 14 15.77 -2.20 12.73
N GLU A 15 15.94 -1.00 12.16
CA GLU A 15 15.79 -0.73 10.71
C GLU A 15 14.38 -1.05 10.16
N HIS A 16 13.36 -0.57 10.86
CA HIS A 16 11.97 -0.81 10.48
C HIS A 16 11.67 -0.25 9.09
N LEU A 17 11.05 -1.08 8.24
CA LEU A 17 10.65 -0.75 6.88
C LEU A 17 9.14 -0.88 6.75
N LEU A 18 8.47 0.21 6.40
CA LEU A 18 7.05 0.24 6.11
C LEU A 18 6.84 0.87 4.73
N ALA A 19 6.93 0.07 3.66
CA ALA A 19 6.83 0.60 2.30
C ALA A 19 5.81 -0.15 1.44
N SER A 20 5.22 0.57 0.48
CA SER A 20 4.35 0.00 -0.56
C SER A 20 3.11 -0.70 -0.03
N ASN A 21 2.61 -0.35 1.16
CA ASN A 21 1.41 -0.97 1.73
C ASN A 21 0.14 -0.32 1.17
N VAL A 22 -0.95 -1.09 1.09
CA VAL A 22 -2.29 -0.56 0.86
C VAL A 22 -3.20 -1.03 1.99
N VAL A 23 -3.75 -0.09 2.74
CA VAL A 23 -4.67 -0.33 3.86
C VAL A 23 -6.05 0.22 3.50
N VAL A 24 -7.09 -0.59 3.64
CA VAL A 24 -8.48 -0.16 3.40
C VAL A 24 -9.35 -0.53 4.59
N ALA A 25 -10.14 0.43 5.07
CA ALA A 25 -11.17 0.22 6.07
C ALA A 25 -12.54 0.67 5.55
N ALA A 26 -13.48 -0.28 5.44
CA ALA A 26 -14.84 -0.02 4.98
C ALA A 26 -15.81 0.42 6.10
N GLY A 27 -15.37 0.37 7.37
CA GLY A 27 -16.20 0.66 8.54
C GLY A 27 -16.27 2.13 8.93
N GLY A 28 -17.20 2.46 9.84
CA GLY A 28 -17.39 3.81 10.39
C GLY A 28 -16.81 4.03 11.80
N ALA A 29 -16.14 3.02 12.36
CA ALA A 29 -15.50 3.13 13.67
C ALA A 29 -14.21 3.93 13.58
N ALA A 30 -13.63 4.26 14.73
CA ALA A 30 -12.30 4.85 14.79
C ALA A 30 -11.26 3.93 14.15
N PHE A 31 -10.31 4.45 13.37
CA PHE A 31 -9.34 3.63 12.65
C PHE A 31 -8.00 4.33 12.43
N ASP A 32 -6.91 3.60 12.64
CA ASP A 32 -5.56 4.07 12.35
C ASP A 32 -4.98 3.23 11.20
N CYS A 33 -4.37 3.86 10.20
CA CYS A 33 -3.70 3.09 9.14
C CYS A 33 -2.54 2.29 9.73
N PHE A 34 -1.78 2.94 10.62
CA PHE A 34 -0.58 2.40 11.20
C PHE A 34 -0.56 2.56 12.73
N GLU A 35 -0.15 1.52 13.43
CA GLU A 35 0.21 1.58 14.84
C GLU A 35 1.72 1.36 14.91
N LEU A 36 2.44 2.43 15.25
CA LEU A 36 3.89 2.52 15.14
C LEU A 36 4.46 2.69 16.55
N ASP A 37 4.78 1.56 17.19
CA ASP A 37 5.13 1.49 18.63
C ASP A 37 6.57 1.95 18.96
N THR A 38 7.25 2.63 18.03
CA THR A 38 8.67 2.97 18.15
C THR A 38 8.94 4.41 17.74
N ASP A 39 10.11 4.93 18.12
CA ASP A 39 10.55 6.28 17.74
C ASP A 39 10.56 6.40 16.20
N PRO A 40 9.95 7.43 15.59
CA PRO A 40 10.01 7.65 14.14
C PRO A 40 11.43 7.64 13.56
N LEU A 41 12.46 7.94 14.36
CA LEU A 41 13.88 7.85 13.97
C LEU A 41 14.42 6.41 13.88
N ALA A 42 13.68 5.41 14.34
CA ALA A 42 14.05 3.99 14.25
C ALA A 42 13.59 3.33 12.93
N TYR A 43 12.82 4.05 12.11
CA TYR A 43 12.46 3.60 10.76
C TYR A 43 13.62 3.84 9.81
N LEU A 44 14.04 2.78 9.12
CA LEU A 44 14.93 2.91 7.97
C LEU A 44 14.20 3.65 6.83
N ASP A 45 12.94 3.27 6.58
CA ASP A 45 12.07 3.96 5.65
C ASP A 45 10.59 3.70 5.95
N SER A 46 9.76 4.71 5.68
CA SER A 46 8.31 4.59 5.66
C SER A 46 7.80 5.45 4.51
N ASP A 47 7.46 4.84 3.38
CA ASP A 47 7.03 5.61 2.21
C ASP A 47 6.25 4.79 1.19
N HIS A 48 5.60 5.48 0.24
CA HIS A 48 4.77 4.87 -0.81
C HIS A 48 3.65 4.00 -0.22
N ASN A 49 3.17 4.34 0.97
CA ASN A 49 2.03 3.70 1.59
C ASN A 49 0.74 4.35 1.12
N GLN A 50 -0.34 3.58 1.09
CA GLN A 50 -1.66 4.04 0.74
C GLN A 50 -2.65 3.63 1.80
N CYS A 51 -3.51 4.56 2.20
CA CYS A 51 -4.58 4.24 3.12
C CYS A 51 -5.92 4.85 2.68
N PHE A 52 -7.00 4.08 2.80
CA PHE A 52 -8.34 4.51 2.45
C PHE A 52 -9.35 4.07 3.50
N ALA A 53 -9.80 5.04 4.31
CA ALA A 53 -10.78 4.84 5.37
C ALA A 53 -11.80 5.99 5.39
N PRO A 54 -12.58 6.18 4.31
CA PRO A 54 -13.38 7.40 4.09
C PRO A 54 -14.52 7.57 5.11
N SER A 55 -14.91 6.51 5.82
CA SER A 55 -15.98 6.54 6.82
C SER A 55 -15.46 6.49 8.26
N ALA A 56 -14.15 6.31 8.48
CA ALA A 56 -13.59 6.20 9.82
C ALA A 56 -13.68 7.52 10.59
N ALA A 57 -14.06 7.43 11.86
CA ALA A 57 -14.21 8.59 12.73
C ALA A 57 -13.92 8.25 14.21
N PRO A 58 -12.83 8.75 14.81
CA PRO A 58 -11.69 9.43 14.15
C PRO A 58 -10.93 8.53 13.17
N PHE A 59 -10.19 9.18 12.26
CA PHE A 59 -9.20 8.56 11.40
C PHE A 59 -7.83 9.10 11.78
N GLU A 60 -6.82 8.23 11.88
CA GLU A 60 -5.43 8.62 12.11
C GLU A 60 -4.51 7.96 11.07
N TRP A 61 -3.48 8.68 10.64
CA TRP A 61 -2.47 8.11 9.74
C TRP A 61 -1.61 7.10 10.50
N ALA A 62 -1.10 7.54 11.63
CA ALA A 62 -0.48 6.68 12.64
C ALA A 62 -1.18 6.94 13.98
N ASP A 63 -1.20 5.96 14.88
CA ASP A 63 -1.75 6.12 16.23
C ASP A 63 -1.20 7.40 16.89
N ASP A 64 -2.10 8.19 17.49
CA ASP A 64 -1.86 9.54 18.04
C ASP A 64 -1.46 10.63 17.01
N VAL A 65 -1.50 10.34 15.70
CA VAL A 65 -1.18 11.27 14.60
C VAL A 65 -2.30 11.32 13.56
N GLY A 66 -3.20 12.28 13.73
CA GLY A 66 -4.47 12.36 12.99
C GLY A 66 -4.41 12.58 11.48
N SER A 67 -3.31 13.07 10.90
CA SER A 67 -3.24 13.27 9.44
C SER A 67 -1.87 12.95 8.85
N LEU A 68 -1.86 12.52 7.60
CA LEU A 68 -0.63 12.28 6.83
C LEU A 68 0.26 13.53 6.77
N ALA A 69 -0.32 14.72 6.60
CA ALA A 69 0.44 15.97 6.56
C ALA A 69 1.11 16.29 7.91
N GLN A 70 0.44 15.99 9.02
CA GLN A 70 1.02 16.12 10.36
C GLN A 70 2.16 15.12 10.53
N TRP A 71 1.96 13.86 10.13
CA TRP A 71 3.00 12.84 10.16
C TRP A 71 4.24 13.24 9.36
N GLN A 72 4.06 13.62 8.09
CA GLN A 72 5.14 14.11 7.22
C GLN A 72 5.91 15.30 7.83
N THR A 73 5.22 16.21 8.51
CA THR A 73 5.85 17.35 9.18
C THR A 73 6.66 16.93 10.41
N LEU A 74 6.18 15.93 11.16
CA LEU A 74 6.83 15.44 12.38
C LEU A 74 8.06 14.58 12.07
N THR A 75 7.99 13.73 11.05
CA THR A 75 8.97 12.66 10.81
C THR A 75 9.84 12.90 9.58
N GLY A 76 9.33 13.63 8.59
CA GLY A 76 9.94 13.71 7.26
C GLY A 76 9.77 12.45 6.41
N LEU A 77 9.04 11.45 6.89
CA LEU A 77 8.72 10.21 6.18
C LEU A 77 7.42 10.34 5.38
N ASP A 78 7.09 9.30 4.61
CA ASP A 78 5.83 9.14 3.87
C ASP A 78 5.58 10.24 2.82
N GLY A 79 6.64 10.72 2.18
CA GLY A 79 6.60 11.81 1.21
C GLY A 79 5.87 11.48 -0.10
N GLN A 80 5.75 10.20 -0.46
CA GLN A 80 5.01 9.68 -1.61
C GLN A 80 3.77 8.87 -1.20
N SER A 81 3.46 8.81 0.10
CA SER A 81 2.28 8.15 0.62
C SER A 81 1.00 8.95 0.36
N GLU A 82 -0.16 8.27 0.27
CA GLU A 82 -1.42 8.90 -0.15
C GLU A 82 -2.65 8.38 0.59
N LEU A 83 -3.65 9.27 0.75
CA LEU A 83 -4.99 8.95 1.28
C LEU A 83 -6.03 8.86 0.15
N LEU A 84 -5.94 7.83 -0.68
CA LEU A 84 -6.78 7.67 -1.87
C LEU A 84 -7.39 6.27 -1.94
N ASP A 85 -8.54 6.16 -2.60
CA ASP A 85 -9.14 4.87 -2.96
C ASP A 85 -8.16 4.10 -3.86
N PRO A 86 -7.75 2.87 -3.49
CA PRO A 86 -6.83 2.07 -4.29
C PRO A 86 -7.39 1.69 -5.66
N GLY A 87 -8.71 1.59 -5.83
CA GLY A 87 -9.32 1.19 -7.10
C GLY A 87 -9.20 -0.31 -7.36
N TYR A 88 -9.55 -1.12 -6.35
CA TYR A 88 -9.65 -2.58 -6.50
C TYR A 88 -10.75 -3.00 -7.48
N THR A 89 -10.58 -4.18 -8.09
CA THR A 89 -11.52 -4.77 -9.05
C THR A 89 -12.88 -5.08 -8.41
N ASP A 90 -12.89 -5.86 -7.33
CA ASP A 90 -14.11 -6.16 -6.56
C ASP A 90 -13.75 -6.49 -5.10
N PRO A 91 -13.59 -5.46 -4.25
CA PRO A 91 -13.20 -5.68 -2.86
C PRO A 91 -14.29 -6.41 -2.05
N ALA A 92 -15.56 -6.37 -2.46
CA ALA A 92 -16.64 -7.09 -1.78
C ALA A 92 -16.55 -8.61 -2.03
N ALA A 93 -15.99 -9.01 -3.18
CA ALA A 93 -15.67 -10.40 -3.50
C ALA A 93 -14.22 -10.80 -3.14
N TYR A 94 -13.48 -9.94 -2.43
CA TYR A 94 -12.05 -10.11 -2.11
C TYR A 94 -11.12 -10.15 -3.35
N ASP A 95 -11.57 -9.59 -4.47
CA ASP A 95 -10.71 -9.33 -5.62
C ASP A 95 -9.98 -8.01 -5.43
N LEU A 96 -8.82 -8.10 -4.78
CA LEU A 96 -7.95 -6.98 -4.43
C LEU A 96 -6.90 -6.69 -5.51
N ARG A 97 -7.13 -7.14 -6.75
CA ARG A 97 -6.30 -6.76 -7.89
C ARG A 97 -6.64 -5.33 -8.34
N PRO A 98 -5.68 -4.58 -8.91
CA PRO A 98 -5.96 -3.28 -9.51
C PRO A 98 -7.02 -3.41 -10.61
N ALA A 99 -8.03 -2.54 -10.63
CA ALA A 99 -9.11 -2.61 -11.61
C ALA A 99 -8.67 -2.20 -13.03
N THR A 100 -7.73 -1.25 -13.13
CA THR A 100 -7.16 -0.77 -14.39
C THR A 100 -5.72 -0.32 -14.19
N ALA A 101 -4.98 -0.11 -15.29
CA ALA A 101 -3.63 0.45 -15.29
C ALA A 101 -3.51 1.87 -14.72
N THR A 102 -4.61 2.56 -14.43
CA THR A 102 -4.60 3.99 -14.03
C THR A 102 -5.11 4.22 -12.62
N VAL A 103 -5.42 3.16 -11.87
CA VAL A 103 -5.83 3.30 -10.48
C VAL A 103 -4.64 3.71 -9.63
N SER A 104 -4.91 4.29 -8.47
CA SER A 104 -3.90 4.97 -7.65
C SER A 104 -2.79 4.05 -7.14
N MET A 105 -3.01 2.74 -7.03
CA MET A 105 -1.96 1.82 -6.57
C MET A 105 -0.92 1.47 -7.64
N VAL A 106 -1.27 1.60 -8.93
CA VAL A 106 -0.45 1.11 -10.04
C VAL A 106 0.75 2.01 -10.30
N ASP A 107 1.94 1.42 -10.43
CA ASP A 107 3.23 2.11 -10.61
C ASP A 107 3.61 3.07 -9.48
N ARG A 108 3.06 2.88 -8.26
CA ARG A 108 3.25 3.82 -7.12
C ARG A 108 3.93 3.20 -5.90
N GLY A 109 4.50 2.01 -6.02
CA GLY A 109 5.28 1.35 -4.98
C GLY A 109 6.72 1.87 -4.89
N HIS A 110 7.37 1.64 -3.76
CA HIS A 110 8.77 1.99 -3.53
C HIS A 110 9.69 1.14 -4.42
N PRO A 111 10.56 1.73 -5.26
CA PRO A 111 11.34 1.00 -6.27
C PRO A 111 12.41 0.06 -5.68
N LEU A 112 12.86 0.28 -4.44
CA LEU A 112 13.88 -0.54 -3.78
C LEU A 112 13.34 -1.43 -2.67
N HIS A 113 12.15 -1.14 -2.16
CA HIS A 113 11.64 -1.70 -0.91
C HIS A 113 10.35 -2.50 -1.10
N SER A 114 9.77 -2.47 -2.30
CA SER A 114 8.72 -3.41 -2.68
C SER A 114 9.28 -4.83 -2.79
N SER A 115 8.43 -5.81 -2.49
CA SER A 115 8.74 -7.23 -2.74
C SER A 115 9.02 -7.47 -4.22
N SER A 116 9.98 -8.34 -4.54
CA SER A 116 10.31 -8.69 -5.95
C SER A 116 9.23 -9.50 -6.65
N SER A 117 8.30 -10.10 -5.90
CA SER A 117 7.14 -10.80 -6.42
C SER A 117 5.85 -10.38 -5.73
N ASP A 118 4.74 -10.51 -6.43
CA ASP A 118 3.40 -10.28 -5.91
C ASP A 118 2.85 -11.53 -5.16
N TYR A 119 1.62 -11.44 -4.67
CA TYR A 119 0.94 -12.50 -3.93
C TYR A 119 0.72 -13.79 -4.75
N LEU A 120 0.61 -13.69 -6.07
CA LEU A 120 0.45 -14.82 -6.98
C LEU A 120 1.80 -15.38 -7.46
N GLY A 121 2.91 -14.75 -7.07
CA GLY A 121 4.27 -15.14 -7.46
C GLY A 121 4.72 -14.55 -8.80
N HIS A 122 3.99 -13.59 -9.36
CA HIS A 122 4.43 -12.84 -10.53
C HIS A 122 5.57 -11.89 -10.14
N ALA A 123 6.55 -11.71 -11.02
CA ALA A 123 7.58 -10.71 -10.81
C ALA A 123 6.97 -9.32 -10.90
N ARG A 124 7.38 -8.42 -10.00
CA ARG A 124 7.08 -7.00 -10.13
C ARG A 124 8.00 -6.36 -11.17
N ASP A 125 7.51 -5.32 -11.81
CA ASP A 125 8.30 -4.56 -12.77
C ASP A 125 9.17 -3.49 -12.09
N ALA A 126 9.75 -2.58 -12.88
CA ALA A 126 10.66 -1.55 -12.37
C ALA A 126 9.93 -0.42 -11.60
N ALA A 127 8.64 -0.24 -11.85
CA ALA A 127 7.74 0.66 -11.14
C ALA A 127 6.69 -0.22 -10.42
N PRO A 128 7.04 -0.86 -9.31
CA PRO A 128 6.16 -1.81 -8.65
C PRO A 128 4.84 -1.17 -8.21
N ASP A 129 3.77 -1.95 -8.16
CA ASP A 129 2.50 -1.51 -7.58
C ASP A 129 2.55 -1.46 -6.05
N ARG A 130 1.71 -0.59 -5.45
CA ARG A 130 1.43 -0.68 -4.01
C ARG A 130 0.51 -1.86 -3.72
N GLY A 131 0.70 -2.49 -2.58
CA GLY A 131 -0.15 -3.57 -2.09
C GLY A 131 0.33 -4.94 -2.55
N ALA A 132 -0.57 -5.92 -2.58
CA ALA A 132 -0.19 -7.33 -2.71
C ALA A 132 -0.11 -7.84 -4.16
N PHE A 133 -0.69 -7.13 -5.12
CA PHE A 133 -0.79 -7.56 -6.51
C PHE A 133 -0.01 -6.62 -7.42
N GLU A 134 0.44 -7.15 -8.56
CA GLU A 134 1.00 -6.37 -9.66
C GLU A 134 0.02 -6.34 -10.83
N TRP A 135 -0.15 -5.17 -11.44
CA TRP A 135 -0.86 -5.00 -12.68
C TRP A 135 -0.02 -5.52 -13.85
N LEU A 136 -0.41 -6.67 -14.40
CA LEU A 136 0.30 -7.31 -15.51
C LEU A 136 -0.19 -6.85 -16.90
N GLY A 137 -1.00 -5.80 -16.95
CA GLY A 137 -1.75 -5.43 -18.15
C GLY A 137 -3.06 -6.21 -18.30
N GLU A 138 -3.89 -5.75 -19.23
CA GLU A 138 -4.92 -6.61 -19.82
C GLU A 138 -4.17 -7.77 -20.45
N ALA A 139 -4.35 -9.00 -19.98
CA ALA A 139 -3.89 -10.16 -20.69
C ALA A 139 -4.50 -10.10 -22.10
N LEU A 140 -3.73 -9.64 -23.09
CA LEU A 140 -3.97 -9.98 -24.49
C LEU A 140 -4.09 -11.51 -24.45
N HIS A 141 -5.33 -11.98 -24.63
CA HIS A 141 -5.75 -13.35 -24.36
C HIS A 141 -4.59 -14.32 -24.57
N VAL A 142 -4.24 -15.09 -23.53
CA VAL A 142 -3.37 -16.26 -23.65
C VAL A 142 -4.15 -17.34 -24.42
N ASP A 143 -4.51 -17.05 -25.67
CA ASP A 143 -5.15 -17.97 -26.61
C ASP A 143 -4.10 -18.74 -27.43
N GLY A 144 -2.82 -18.54 -27.13
CA GLY A 144 -1.71 -19.35 -27.64
C GLY A 144 -1.20 -18.95 -29.01
N PHE A 145 -1.40 -17.70 -29.46
CA PHE A 145 -0.87 -17.22 -30.75
C PHE A 145 0.46 -16.46 -30.70
N GLU A 146 1.07 -16.24 -29.53
CA GLU A 146 2.44 -15.70 -29.48
C GLU A 146 3.47 -16.81 -29.66
N THR A 147 3.68 -17.23 -30.91
CA THR A 147 4.91 -17.94 -31.25
C THR A 147 6.04 -16.94 -31.26
N ASP A 148 7.06 -17.16 -30.43
CA ASP A 148 8.37 -16.51 -30.50
C ASP A 148 8.88 -16.50 -31.94
N ALA A 149 8.75 -15.36 -32.61
CA ALA A 149 9.48 -15.10 -33.84
C ALA A 149 10.69 -14.22 -33.47
N PRO A 150 11.93 -14.71 -33.60
CA PRO A 150 13.09 -13.91 -33.29
C PRO A 150 13.22 -12.78 -34.33
N ARG A 151 13.51 -11.57 -33.86
CA ARG A 151 14.16 -10.55 -34.68
C ARG A 151 15.63 -10.47 -34.31
#